data_AF-T0Z8Z4-F1
#
_entry.id   AF-T0Z8Z4-F1
#
_cell.length_a   1.000
_cell.length_b   1.000
_cell.length_c   1.000
_cell.angle_alpha   90.00
_cell.angle_beta   90.00
_cell.angle_gamma   90.00
#
_symmetry.space_group_name_H-M   'P 1'
#
loop_
_entity.id
_entity.type
_entity.pdbx_description
1 polymer ?
#
loop_
_entity_poly.entity_id
_entity_poly.type
_entity_poly.pdbx_seq_one_letter_code
_entity_poly.pdbx_strand_id
1 'polypeptide(L)'
;MTISTPTIPLDDASWEAINRRDRTVEFVYAVTTTGIYCRPSCPARRAHRDHVLVFASPDLAHSSGFRPCRRCRPDEPGSDADPRGELVAGVCAQIAAATGRVPLAD
;
A
#
# COMPACT_ATOMS: atom_id res chain seq x y z
N MET A 1 12.81 -24.15 18.15
CA MET A 1 11.87 -24.38 17.04
C MET A 1 12.08 -23.28 16.02
N THR A 2 12.77 -23.56 14.92
CA THR A 2 13.01 -22.59 13.85
C THR A 2 11.81 -22.68 12.91
N ILE A 3 10.87 -21.75 13.05
CA ILE A 3 9.70 -21.71 12.16
C ILE A 3 10.23 -21.19 10.83
N SER A 4 10.22 -22.04 9.80
CA SER A 4 10.58 -21.64 8.44
C SER A 4 9.47 -20.71 7.94
N THR A 5 9.75 -19.41 7.97
CA THR A 5 8.84 -18.36 7.50
C THR A 5 8.44 -18.64 6.05
N PRO A 6 7.15 -18.76 5.70
CA PRO A 6 6.71 -18.99 4.32
C PRO A 6 6.83 -17.70 3.51
N THR A 7 8.05 -17.41 3.05
CA THR A 7 8.38 -16.28 2.17
C THR A 7 8.50 -16.73 0.71
N ILE A 8 7.93 -15.95 -0.20
CA ILE A 8 8.14 -16.10 -1.64
C ILE A 8 9.46 -15.39 -2.00
N PRO A 9 10.25 -15.88 -2.97
CA PRO A 9 11.42 -15.16 -3.46
C PRO A 9 11.05 -13.76 -3.97
N LEU A 10 11.85 -12.76 -3.57
CA LEU A 10 11.78 -11.41 -4.14
C LEU A 10 12.44 -11.39 -5.53
N ASP A 11 11.65 -11.75 -6.54
CA ASP A 11 12.06 -11.64 -7.94
C ASP A 11 12.03 -10.18 -8.44
N ASP A 12 12.56 -9.95 -9.63
CA ASP A 12 12.64 -8.61 -10.22
C ASP A 12 11.24 -8.05 -10.54
N ALA A 13 10.26 -8.90 -10.85
CA ALA A 13 8.89 -8.49 -11.10
C ALA A 13 8.21 -7.96 -9.81
N SER A 14 8.35 -8.69 -8.69
CA SER A 14 7.84 -8.23 -7.40
C SER A 14 8.55 -6.97 -6.92
N TRP A 15 9.86 -6.87 -7.17
CA TRP A 15 10.61 -5.66 -6.84
C TRP A 15 10.15 -4.45 -7.66
N GLU A 16 9.92 -4.64 -8.96
CA GLU A 16 9.43 -3.58 -9.83
C GLU A 16 8.00 -3.15 -9.46
N ALA A 17 7.12 -4.09 -9.09
CA ALA A 17 5.80 -3.78 -8.56
C ALA A 17 5.85 -2.84 -7.34
N ILE A 18 6.75 -3.10 -6.39
CA ILE A 18 7.00 -2.23 -5.21
C ILE A 18 7.54 -0.86 -5.67
N ASN A 19 8.44 -0.84 -6.67
CA ASN A 19 8.99 0.40 -7.22
C ASN A 19 8.00 1.24 -8.03
N ARG A 20 6.96 0.61 -8.60
CA ARG A 20 5.90 1.31 -9.33
C ARG A 20 4.70 1.66 -8.47
N ARG A 21 4.64 1.17 -7.22
CA ARG A 21 3.44 1.24 -6.37
C ARG A 21 2.22 0.65 -7.06
N ASP A 22 2.45 -0.51 -7.67
CA ASP A 22 1.42 -1.20 -8.43
C ASP A 22 0.30 -1.66 -7.48
N ARG A 23 -0.94 -1.27 -7.79
CA ARG A 23 -2.15 -1.61 -7.02
C ARG A 23 -2.81 -2.91 -7.51
N THR A 24 -2.35 -3.46 -8.63
CA THR A 24 -2.93 -4.66 -9.24
C THR A 24 -2.38 -5.96 -8.64
N VAL A 25 -1.34 -5.86 -7.82
CA VAL A 25 -0.63 -6.99 -7.22
C VAL A 25 -1.03 -7.14 -5.76
N GLU A 26 -1.40 -8.36 -5.38
CA GLU A 26 -2.06 -8.65 -4.10
C GLU A 26 -1.12 -9.19 -3.02
N PHE A 27 0.16 -9.44 -3.33
CA PHE A 27 1.14 -9.86 -2.33
C PHE A 27 1.45 -8.73 -1.34
N VAL A 28 2.02 -9.06 -0.18
CA VAL A 28 2.57 -8.07 0.76
C VAL A 28 4.07 -8.25 0.92
N TYR A 29 4.77 -7.17 1.26
CA TYR A 29 6.19 -7.23 1.56
C TYR A 29 6.45 -6.75 2.99
N ALA A 30 7.36 -7.41 3.69
CA ALA A 30 7.81 -7.03 5.02
C ALA A 30 9.24 -6.50 4.99
N VAL A 31 9.49 -5.52 5.85
CA VAL A 31 10.80 -4.90 6.01
C VAL A 31 11.43 -5.40 7.32
N THR A 32 12.51 -6.16 7.21
CA THR A 32 13.15 -6.84 8.35
C THR A 32 13.69 -5.87 9.40
N THR A 33 14.17 -4.70 8.98
CA THR A 33 14.73 -3.69 9.90
C THR A 33 13.68 -2.94 10.71
N THR A 34 12.44 -2.84 10.23
CA THR A 34 11.36 -2.12 10.93
C THR A 34 10.34 -3.06 11.55
N GLY A 35 10.29 -4.32 11.12
CA GLY A 35 9.27 -5.29 11.54
C GLY A 35 7.87 -4.93 11.02
N ILE A 36 7.77 -4.20 9.90
CA ILE A 36 6.51 -3.74 9.32
C ILE A 36 6.28 -4.40 7.97
N TYR A 37 5.06 -4.84 7.68
CA TYR A 37 4.64 -5.24 6.34
C TYR A 37 3.66 -4.27 5.69
N CYS A 38 3.73 -4.18 4.36
CA CYS A 38 3.08 -3.21 3.51
C CYS A 38 2.54 -3.88 2.24
N ARG A 39 1.55 -3.23 1.60
CA ARG A 39 1.18 -3.51 0.19
C ARG A 39 2.19 -2.87 -0.77
N PRO A 40 2.39 -3.39 -1.99
CA PRO A 40 3.24 -2.81 -3.03
C PRO A 40 2.87 -1.35 -3.35
N SER A 41 1.58 -1.03 -3.29
CA SER A 41 1.01 0.31 -3.46
C SER A 41 1.41 1.34 -2.39
N CYS A 42 2.04 0.91 -1.29
CA CYS A 42 2.24 1.75 -0.12
C CYS A 42 3.03 3.03 -0.43
N PRO A 43 2.53 4.21 0.00
CA PRO A 43 3.21 5.49 -0.25
C PRO A 43 4.42 5.73 0.66
N ALA A 44 4.71 4.82 1.60
CA ALA A 44 5.87 4.92 2.47
C ALA A 44 7.19 4.91 1.68
N ARG A 45 8.28 5.36 2.33
CA ARG A 45 9.63 5.26 1.75
C ARG A 45 9.97 3.78 1.57
N ARG A 46 10.47 3.42 0.39
CA ARG A 46 10.92 2.05 0.10
C ARG A 46 12.15 1.71 0.95
N ALA A 47 12.15 0.51 1.51
CA ALA A 47 13.32 -0.03 2.18
C ALA A 47 14.39 -0.44 1.16
N HIS A 48 15.58 -0.75 1.67
CA HIS A 48 16.61 -1.39 0.85
C HIS A 48 16.18 -2.80 0.45
N ARG A 49 16.46 -3.23 -0.78
CA ARG A 49 16.04 -4.53 -1.33
C ARG A 49 16.43 -5.69 -0.42
N ASP A 50 17.63 -5.65 0.15
CA ASP A 50 18.17 -6.70 1.03
C ASP A 50 17.38 -6.90 2.33
N HIS A 51 16.56 -5.93 2.71
CA HIS A 51 15.74 -6.00 3.93
C HIS A 51 14.28 -6.34 3.62
N VAL A 52 13.97 -6.78 2.41
CA VAL A 52 12.60 -7.04 1.96
C VAL A 52 12.34 -8.53 1.83
N LEU A 53 11.24 -8.97 2.46
CA LEU A 53 10.68 -10.31 2.32
C LEU A 53 9.30 -10.21 1.70
N VAL A 54 8.94 -11.14 0.82
CA VAL A 54 7.62 -11.18 0.16
C VAL A 54 6.79 -12.30 0.76
N PHE A 55 5.51 -12.02 0.97
CA PHE A 55 4.51 -12.95 1.49
C PHE A 55 3.28 -12.97 0.58
N ALA A 56 2.68 -14.16 0.42
CA ALA A 56 1.48 -14.33 -0.41
C ALA A 56 0.27 -13.57 0.14
N SER A 57 0.19 -13.41 1.47
CA SER A 57 -0.94 -12.76 2.14
C SER A 57 -0.51 -12.00 3.41
N PRO A 58 -1.32 -11.02 3.87
CA PRO A 58 -1.14 -10.35 5.16
C PRO A 58 -1.03 -11.33 6.34
N ASP A 59 -1.84 -12.39 6.36
CA ASP A 59 -1.85 -13.38 7.44
C ASP A 59 -0.50 -14.11 7.60
N LEU A 60 0.17 -14.40 6.49
CA LEU A 60 1.50 -15.02 6.51
C LEU A 60 2.54 -14.05 7.07
N ALA A 61 2.47 -12.76 6.75
CA ALA A 61 3.36 -11.75 7.33
C ALA A 61 3.09 -11.56 8.83
N HIS A 62 1.82 -11.54 9.23
CA HIS A 62 1.40 -11.38 10.62
C HIS A 62 1.86 -12.55 11.49
N SER A 63 1.59 -13.79 11.06
CA SER A 63 2.04 -15.01 11.73
C SER A 63 3.56 -15.14 11.82
N SER A 64 4.28 -14.44 10.93
CA SER A 64 5.74 -14.34 10.93
C SER A 64 6.30 -13.26 11.86
N GLY A 65 5.44 -12.57 12.63
CA GLY A 65 5.81 -11.59 13.64
C GLY A 65 5.94 -10.15 13.14
N PHE A 66 5.57 -9.87 11.90
CA PHE A 66 5.55 -8.50 11.36
C PHE A 66 4.24 -7.79 11.72
N ARG A 67 4.30 -6.47 11.90
CA ARG A 67 3.13 -5.63 12.20
C ARG A 67 2.61 -4.93 10.93
N PRO A 68 1.29 -4.73 10.81
CA PRO A 68 0.72 -4.05 9.65
C PRO A 68 1.14 -2.58 9.59
N CYS A 69 1.42 -2.09 8.39
CA CYS A 69 1.69 -0.69 8.15
C CYS A 69 0.45 0.17 8.36
N ARG A 70 0.56 1.20 9.21
CA ARG A 70 -0.52 2.15 9.49
C ARG A 70 -0.87 3.09 8.33
N ARG A 71 -0.03 3.14 7.28
CA ARG A 71 -0.20 4.05 6.16
C ARG A 71 -0.99 3.44 5.01
N CYS A 72 -0.64 2.21 4.61
CA CYS A 72 -1.41 1.47 3.60
C CYS A 72 -2.46 0.53 4.19
N ARG A 73 -2.46 0.29 5.52
CA ARG A 73 -3.42 -0.55 6.25
C ARG A 73 -3.72 -1.85 5.49
N PRO A 74 -2.71 -2.73 5.36
CA PRO A 74 -2.78 -3.92 4.51
C PRO A 74 -3.87 -4.92 4.94
N ASP A 75 -4.34 -4.84 6.18
CA ASP A 75 -5.38 -5.72 6.73
C ASP A 75 -6.80 -5.16 6.51
N GLU A 76 -6.93 -3.89 6.08
CA GLU A 76 -8.23 -3.27 5.85
C GLU A 76 -8.68 -3.46 4.38
N PRO A 77 -9.91 -3.93 4.14
CA PRO A 77 -10.47 -4.01 2.79
C PRO A 77 -10.67 -2.60 2.21
N GLY A 78 -10.28 -2.41 0.94
CA GLY A 78 -10.47 -1.14 0.24
C GLY A 78 -9.45 -0.04 0.53
N SER A 79 -8.41 -0.29 1.34
CA SER A 79 -7.37 0.71 1.64
C SER A 79 -6.49 1.11 0.44
N ASP A 80 -6.62 0.44 -0.72
CA ASP A 80 -6.00 0.84 -1.99
C ASP A 80 -6.85 1.80 -2.84
N ALA A 81 -8.14 1.96 -2.51
CA ALA A 81 -8.97 2.98 -3.14
C ALA A 81 -8.51 4.36 -2.67
N ASP A 82 -8.46 5.34 -3.57
CA ASP A 82 -8.25 6.72 -3.14
C ASP A 82 -9.51 7.18 -2.38
N PRO A 83 -9.45 7.38 -1.05
CA PRO A 83 -10.63 7.79 -0.28
C PRO A 83 -11.14 9.18 -0.70
N ARG A 84 -10.38 9.93 -1.50
CA ARG A 84 -10.74 11.27 -1.96
C ARG A 84 -11.26 11.31 -3.39
N GLY A 85 -11.24 10.20 -4.13
CA GLY A 85 -11.60 10.20 -5.55
C GLY A 85 -12.99 10.77 -5.81
N GLU A 86 -13.98 10.36 -5.01
CA GLU A 86 -15.35 10.82 -5.13
C GLU A 86 -15.53 12.30 -4.71
N LEU A 87 -14.83 12.73 -3.66
CA LEU A 87 -14.80 14.13 -3.25
C LEU A 87 -14.22 15.03 -4.35
N VAL A 88 -13.10 14.62 -4.95
CA VAL A 88 -12.45 15.36 -6.05
C VAL A 88 -13.38 15.43 -7.27
N ALA A 89 -14.00 14.30 -7.65
CA ALA A 89 -14.97 14.28 -8.74
C ALA A 89 -16.15 15.23 -8.50
N GLY A 90 -16.67 15.26 -7.27
CA GLY A 90 -17.73 16.19 -6.86
C GLY A 90 -17.33 17.66 -6.99
N VAL A 91 -16.14 18.02 -6.51
CA VAL A 91 -15.61 19.40 -6.64
C VAL A 91 -15.39 19.77 -8.10
N CYS A 92 -14.83 18.87 -8.91
CA CYS A 92 -14.65 19.10 -10.35
C CYS A 92 -15.98 19.36 -11.06
N ALA A 93 -17.03 18.61 -10.74
CA ALA A 93 -18.36 18.82 -11.29
C ALA A 93 -18.94 20.19 -10.89
N GLN A 94 -18.75 20.62 -9.64
CA GLN A 94 -19.17 21.94 -9.18
C GLN A 94 -18.44 23.07 -9.92
N ILE A 95 -17.13 22.95 -10.11
CA ILE A 95 -16.33 23.92 -10.85
C ILE A 95 -16.79 23.99 -12.31
N ALA A 96 -17.03 22.84 -12.96
CA ALA A 96 -17.46 22.79 -14.35
C ALA A 96 -18.87 23.39 -14.56
N ALA A 97 -19.76 23.27 -13.57
CA ALA A 97 -21.11 23.84 -13.62
C ALA A 97 -21.15 25.35 -13.28
N ALA A 98 -20.07 25.91 -12.70
CA ALA A 98 -20.03 27.30 -12.28
C ALA A 98 -19.73 28.24 -13.46
N THR A 99 -20.62 29.20 -13.69
CA THR A 99 -20.47 30.28 -14.68
C THR A 99 -19.80 31.55 -14.13
N GLY A 100 -19.38 31.54 -12.86
CA GLY A 100 -18.73 32.66 -12.16
C GLY A 100 -17.73 32.17 -11.09
N ARG A 101 -17.17 33.09 -10.30
CA ARG A 101 -16.19 32.75 -9.24
C ARG A 101 -16.85 31.82 -8.21
N VAL A 102 -16.27 30.63 -7.99
CA VAL A 102 -16.72 29.71 -6.95
C VAL A 102 -16.36 30.31 -5.59
N PRO A 103 -17.33 30.58 -4.70
CA PRO A 103 -17.01 31.00 -3.34
C PRO A 103 -16.35 29.82 -2.62
N LEU A 104 -15.15 30.04 -2.10
CA LEU A 104 -14.54 29.10 -1.15
C LEU A 104 -15.28 29.27 0.18
N ALA A 105 -15.65 28.17 0.82
CA ALA A 105 -16.18 28.23 2.19
C ALA A 105 -15.13 28.86 3.12
N ASP A 106 -15.55 29.80 3.97
CA ASP A 106 -14.72 30.51 4.97
C ASP A 106 -14.03 29.56 5.96
#